data_AF-A0AAU8P8X8-F1
#
_entry.id   AF-A0AAU8P8X8-F1
#
_cell.length_a   1.000
_cell.length_b   1.000
_cell.length_c   1.000
_cell.angle_alpha   90.00
_cell.angle_beta   90.00
_cell.angle_gamma   90.00
#
_symmetry.space_group_name_H-M   'P 1'
#
loop_
_entity.id
_entity.type
_entity.pdbx_description
1 polymer ?
#
loop_
_entity_poly.entity_id
_entity_poly.type
_entity_poly.pdbx_seq_one_letter_code
_entity_poly.pdbx_strand_id
1 'polypeptide(L)'
;MKPDYDDIKSRLGEPLWYDRHGVPRYDPFEPGMCGVYAEYVALLEIACQACGRRFTVAVDLDSVECVGWQDRTGLSVLPGVDKPGAFCYGDPPRHECIGDTMSSDVCRIVEFWERSQGTRWKWVRRREYAFDYSG
;
A
#
# COMPACT_ATOMS: atom_id res chain seq x y z
N MET A 1 0.29 14.54 -5.39
CA MET A 1 -0.14 14.16 -6.76
C MET A 1 0.74 13.05 -7.29
N LYS A 2 0.14 11.95 -7.78
CA LYS A 2 0.84 10.82 -8.43
C LYS A 2 0.92 11.03 -9.95
N PRO A 3 1.88 10.41 -10.67
CA PRO A 3 1.92 10.48 -12.13
C PRO A 3 0.73 9.77 -12.78
N ASP A 4 0.40 10.14 -14.02
CA ASP A 4 -0.78 9.60 -14.73
C ASP A 4 -0.56 8.22 -15.32
N TYR A 5 0.62 7.99 -15.90
CA TYR A 5 0.96 6.79 -16.67
C TYR A 5 -0.04 6.47 -17.80
N ASP A 6 -0.70 7.48 -18.37
CA ASP A 6 -1.64 7.30 -19.50
C ASP A 6 -0.97 6.68 -20.73
N ASP A 7 0.31 6.96 -20.94
CA ASP A 7 1.12 6.36 -22.00
C ASP A 7 1.22 4.83 -21.86
N ILE A 8 1.16 4.31 -20.63
CA ILE A 8 1.17 2.87 -20.31
C ILE A 8 -0.26 2.33 -20.25
N LYS A 9 -1.17 2.98 -19.50
CA LYS A 9 -2.57 2.55 -19.32
C LYS A 9 -3.32 2.47 -20.65
N SER A 10 -3.10 3.41 -21.57
CA SER A 10 -3.73 3.39 -22.89
C SER A 10 -3.34 2.18 -23.76
N ARG A 11 -2.23 1.50 -23.43
CA ARG A 11 -1.72 0.34 -24.18
C ARG A 11 -2.07 -1.00 -23.52
N LEU A 12 -2.07 -1.03 -22.20
CA LEU A 12 -2.23 -2.27 -21.41
C LEU A 12 -3.57 -2.37 -20.68
N GLY A 13 -4.38 -1.31 -20.68
CA GLY A 13 -5.66 -1.23 -19.99
C GLY A 13 -5.54 -0.80 -18.53
N GLU A 14 -6.55 -1.16 -17.74
CA GLU A 14 -6.56 -0.89 -16.30
C GLU A 14 -5.57 -1.82 -15.56
N PRO A 15 -4.73 -1.28 -14.67
CA PRO A 15 -3.78 -2.09 -13.91
C PRO A 15 -4.47 -2.94 -12.84
N LEU A 16 -3.82 -4.03 -12.44
CA LEU A 16 -4.28 -4.90 -11.37
C LEU A 16 -4.06 -4.26 -9.99
N TRP A 17 -2.97 -3.52 -9.84
CA TRP A 17 -2.63 -2.78 -8.62
C TRP A 17 -1.58 -1.70 -8.91
N TYR A 18 -1.32 -0.82 -7.94
CA TYR A 18 -0.29 0.22 -8.02
C TYR A 18 0.73 0.09 -6.89
N ASP A 19 2.00 0.39 -7.13
CA ASP A 19 2.98 0.47 -6.04
C ASP A 19 2.86 1.76 -5.21
N ARG A 20 3.68 1.92 -4.17
CA ARG A 20 3.65 3.09 -3.27
C ARG A 20 3.85 4.44 -3.98
N HIS A 21 4.37 4.45 -5.20
CA HIS A 21 4.61 5.64 -6.01
C HIS A 21 3.53 5.88 -7.07
N GLY A 22 2.49 5.04 -7.11
CA GLY A 22 1.43 5.12 -8.11
C GLY A 22 1.81 4.51 -9.45
N VAL A 23 2.86 3.68 -9.51
CA VAL A 23 3.25 3.00 -10.75
C VAL A 23 2.28 1.83 -10.99
N PRO A 24 1.62 1.77 -12.16
CA PRO A 24 0.69 0.68 -12.49
C PRO A 24 1.41 -0.67 -12.66
N ARG A 25 0.79 -1.73 -12.15
CA ARG A 25 1.27 -3.12 -12.24
C ARG A 25 0.21 -4.01 -12.88
N TYR A 26 0.65 -4.86 -13.80
CA TYR A 26 -0.23 -5.70 -14.63
C TYR A 26 -0.08 -7.20 -14.38
N ASP A 27 0.90 -7.59 -13.55
CA ASP A 27 1.06 -8.95 -13.05
C ASP A 27 0.40 -9.11 -11.67
N PRO A 28 0.03 -10.34 -11.27
CA PRO A 28 -0.45 -10.62 -9.92
C PRO A 28 0.52 -10.11 -8.86
N PHE A 29 -0.04 -9.61 -7.75
CA PHE A 29 0.77 -9.03 -6.68
C PHE A 29 1.70 -10.07 -6.03
N GLU A 30 2.97 -9.71 -5.89
CA GLU A 30 3.93 -10.40 -5.05
C GLU A 30 4.74 -9.37 -4.25
N PRO A 31 5.03 -9.62 -2.95
CA PRO A 31 5.76 -8.66 -2.12
C PRO A 31 7.20 -8.40 -2.60
N GLY A 32 7.78 -9.31 -3.38
CA GLY A 32 9.08 -9.13 -4.02
C GLY A 32 9.10 -8.07 -5.14
N MET A 33 7.94 -7.63 -5.61
CA MET A 33 7.81 -6.57 -6.62
C MET A 33 7.84 -5.16 -6.03
N CYS A 34 7.81 -5.03 -4.70
CA CYS A 34 7.92 -3.77 -3.98
C CYS A 34 9.39 -3.40 -3.70
N GLY A 35 9.64 -2.43 -2.82
CA GLY A 35 11.00 -1.98 -2.48
C GLY A 35 11.95 -3.13 -2.10
N VAL A 36 13.16 -3.12 -2.66
CA VAL A 36 14.19 -4.16 -2.40
C VAL A 36 14.66 -4.18 -0.93
N TYR A 37 14.48 -3.07 -0.22
CA TYR A 37 14.80 -2.92 1.20
C TYR A 37 13.58 -2.95 2.12
N ALA A 38 12.39 -3.19 1.57
CA ALA A 38 11.17 -3.27 2.35
C ALA A 38 11.27 -4.40 3.39
N GLU A 39 10.96 -4.09 4.64
CA GLU A 39 10.79 -5.07 5.72
C GLU A 39 9.34 -5.49 5.87
N TYR A 40 8.40 -4.58 5.56
CA TYR A 40 6.98 -4.84 5.54
C TYR A 40 6.38 -4.41 4.21
N VAL A 41 5.40 -5.18 3.74
CA VAL A 41 4.59 -4.85 2.56
C VAL A 41 3.14 -5.17 2.85
N ALA A 42 2.27 -4.20 2.60
CA ALA A 42 0.83 -4.39 2.64
C ALA A 42 0.22 -4.12 1.27
N LEU A 43 -0.61 -5.05 0.79
CA LEU A 43 -1.54 -4.80 -0.31
C LEU A 43 -2.85 -4.30 0.31
N LEU A 44 -3.28 -3.12 -0.12
CA LEU A 44 -4.43 -2.39 0.42
C LEU A 44 -5.50 -2.26 -0.65
N GLU A 45 -6.76 -2.25 -0.21
CA GLU A 45 -7.83 -1.59 -0.95
C GLU A 45 -8.03 -0.20 -0.34
N ILE A 46 -7.94 0.83 -1.17
CA ILE A 46 -8.18 2.22 -0.78
C ILE A 46 -9.35 2.79 -1.59
N ALA A 47 -10.00 3.83 -1.07
CA ALA A 47 -11.00 4.61 -1.79
C ALA A 47 -10.60 6.09 -1.84
N CYS A 48 -10.75 6.71 -3.01
CA CYS A 48 -10.62 8.15 -3.15
C CYS A 48 -11.70 8.86 -2.32
N GLN A 49 -11.31 9.77 -1.42
CA GLN A 49 -12.25 10.51 -0.58
C GLN A 49 -13.23 11.39 -1.38
N ALA A 50 -12.85 11.82 -2.59
CA ALA A 50 -13.66 12.73 -3.40
C ALA A 50 -14.73 12.02 -4.25
N CYS A 51 -14.39 10.89 -4.88
CA CYS A 51 -15.29 10.20 -5.81
C CYS A 51 -15.62 8.76 -5.40
N GLY A 52 -14.99 8.23 -4.33
CA GLY A 52 -15.19 6.86 -3.86
C GLY A 52 -14.60 5.76 -4.76
N ARG A 53 -13.92 6.11 -5.86
CA ARG A 53 -13.26 5.10 -6.72
C ARG A 53 -12.25 4.31 -5.90
N ARG A 54 -12.31 2.98 -6.04
CA ARG A 54 -11.44 2.05 -5.31
C ARG A 54 -10.22 1.68 -6.11
N PHE A 55 -9.11 1.47 -5.41
CA PHE A 55 -7.84 1.07 -5.99
C PHE A 55 -7.18 0.01 -5.12
N THR A 56 -6.55 -0.96 -5.78
CA THR A 56 -5.64 -1.89 -5.11
C THR A 56 -4.23 -1.30 -5.18
N VAL A 57 -3.60 -1.11 -4.02
CA VAL A 57 -2.29 -0.43 -3.92
C VAL A 57 -1.38 -1.13 -2.94
N ALA A 58 -0.07 -1.10 -3.19
CA ALA A 58 0.93 -1.60 -2.27
C ALA A 58 1.58 -0.46 -1.49
N VAL A 59 1.75 -0.66 -0.19
CA VAL A 59 2.59 0.18 0.68
C VAL A 59 3.70 -0.70 1.22
N ASP A 60 4.93 -0.26 1.07
CA ASP A 60 6.11 -0.91 1.61
C ASP A 60 6.89 0.05 2.50
N LEU A 61 7.46 -0.51 3.59
CA LEU A 61 8.22 0.22 4.60
C LEU A 61 9.57 -0.43 4.78
N ASP A 62 10.63 0.36 4.71
CA ASP A 62 11.99 -0.06 5.09
C ASP A 62 12.27 0.12 6.60
N SER A 63 13.43 -0.33 7.04
CA SER A 63 13.85 -0.24 8.45
C SER A 63 13.91 1.20 8.98
N VAL A 64 14.24 2.18 8.13
CA VAL A 64 14.36 3.59 8.53
C VAL A 64 12.98 4.20 8.70
N GLU A 65 12.07 3.93 7.76
CA GLU A 65 10.68 4.35 7.85
C GLU A 65 10.01 3.72 9.07
N CYS A 66 10.32 2.46 9.39
CA CYS A 66 9.81 1.79 10.59
C CYS A 66 10.22 2.47 11.91
N VAL A 67 11.38 3.13 11.97
CA VAL A 67 11.81 3.89 13.17
C VAL A 67 10.90 5.11 13.40
N GLY A 68 10.50 5.78 12.32
CA GLY A 68 9.58 6.93 12.40
C GLY A 68 8.17 6.55 12.86
N TRP A 69 7.82 5.26 12.79
CA TRP A 69 6.53 4.71 13.17
C TRP A 69 6.62 3.80 14.40
N GLN A 70 7.52 4.08 15.33
CA GLN A 70 7.54 3.37 16.61
C GLN A 70 6.56 3.99 17.60
N ASP A 71 5.93 3.15 18.42
CA ASP A 71 5.16 3.62 19.57
C ASP A 71 6.09 4.14 20.69
N ARG A 72 5.50 4.60 21.80
CA ARG A 72 6.28 5.10 22.95
C ARG A 72 7.19 4.05 23.59
N THR A 73 7.05 2.78 23.22
CA THR A 73 7.87 1.65 23.70
C THR A 73 8.97 1.25 22.71
N GLY A 74 9.03 1.88 21.53
CA GLY A 74 10.02 1.58 20.50
C GLY A 74 9.62 0.44 19.56
N LEU A 75 8.39 -0.07 19.64
CA LEU A 75 7.88 -1.12 18.76
C LEU A 75 7.26 -0.51 17.51
N SER A 76 7.57 -1.07 16.33
CA SER A 76 6.96 -0.67 15.07
C SER A 76 5.43 -0.75 15.15
N VAL A 77 4.75 0.34 14.79
CA VAL A 77 3.28 0.43 14.75
C VAL A 77 2.78 -0.32 13.52
N LEU A 78 2.61 -1.62 13.72
CA LEU A 78 1.87 -2.49 12.81
C LEU A 78 0.41 -2.04 12.72
N PRO A 79 -0.29 -2.35 11.61
CA PRO A 79 -1.68 -1.94 11.47
C PRO A 79 -2.56 -2.66 12.49
N GLY A 80 -3.56 -1.96 13.01
CA GLY A 80 -4.55 -2.51 13.93
C GLY A 80 -5.95 -2.33 13.37
N VAL A 81 -6.93 -3.10 13.87
CA VAL A 81 -8.31 -3.09 13.36
C VAL A 81 -8.96 -1.71 13.38
N ASP A 82 -8.55 -0.83 14.29
CA ASP A 82 -9.10 0.52 14.43
C ASP A 82 -8.39 1.57 13.56
N LYS A 83 -7.15 1.29 13.11
CA LYS A 83 -6.35 2.25 12.34
C LYS A 83 -5.24 1.61 11.49
N PRO A 84 -5.02 2.10 10.26
CA PRO A 84 -3.98 1.58 9.37
C PRO A 84 -2.55 1.88 9.81
N GLY A 85 -2.35 2.81 10.75
CA GLY A 85 -1.01 3.16 11.24
C GLY A 85 -0.12 3.68 10.10
N ALA A 86 1.08 3.11 9.98
CA ALA A 86 2.05 3.48 8.95
C ALA A 86 1.65 3.06 7.52
N PHE A 87 0.58 2.26 7.37
CA PHE A 87 0.15 1.70 6.09
C PHE A 87 -0.96 2.53 5.43
N CYS A 88 -0.80 3.85 5.42
CA CYS A 88 -1.65 4.76 4.66
C CYS A 88 -1.00 5.09 3.30
N TYR A 89 -1.80 5.16 2.24
CA TYR A 89 -1.28 5.40 0.89
C TYR A 89 -1.14 6.90 0.54
N GLY A 90 -1.89 7.75 1.25
CA GLY A 90 -1.95 9.19 0.99
C GLY A 90 -2.83 9.47 -0.24
N ASP A 91 -2.25 10.08 -1.27
CA ASP A 91 -2.98 10.40 -2.50
C ASP A 91 -3.25 9.12 -3.33
N PRO A 92 -4.49 8.89 -3.81
CA PRO A 92 -4.78 7.75 -4.66
C PRO A 92 -3.99 7.84 -5.99
N PRO A 93 -3.85 6.72 -6.72
CA PRO A 93 -3.36 6.76 -8.10
C PRO A 93 -4.13 7.79 -8.93
N ARG A 94 -3.44 8.46 -9.86
CA ARG A 94 -4.07 9.49 -10.68
C ARG A 94 -5.17 8.87 -11.55
N HIS A 95 -6.33 9.50 -11.51
CA HIS A 95 -7.54 9.08 -12.21
C HIS A 95 -8.38 10.32 -12.51
N GLU A 96 -9.32 10.18 -13.44
CA GLU A 96 -10.28 11.25 -13.75
C GLU A 96 -11.16 11.54 -12.52
N CYS A 97 -10.84 12.63 -11.81
CA CYS A 97 -11.50 13.05 -10.57
C CYS A 97 -11.63 14.58 -10.51
N ILE A 98 -12.23 15.07 -9.43
CA ILE A 98 -12.57 16.49 -9.19
C ILE A 98 -11.30 17.36 -8.99
N GLY A 99 -10.14 16.76 -8.73
CA GLY A 99 -8.86 17.46 -8.64
C GLY A 99 -7.67 16.53 -8.40
N ASP A 100 -6.46 17.06 -8.56
CA ASP A 100 -5.22 16.26 -8.55
C ASP A 100 -4.57 16.08 -7.16
N THR A 101 -5.12 16.70 -6.10
CA THR A 101 -4.63 16.60 -4.71
C THR A 101 -5.76 16.13 -3.80
N MET A 102 -6.00 14.82 -3.78
CA MET A 102 -7.02 14.20 -2.93
C MET A 102 -6.36 13.15 -2.05
N SER A 103 -6.84 12.96 -0.82
CA SER A 103 -6.43 11.84 0.02
C SER A 103 -7.31 10.60 -0.23
N SER A 104 -6.86 9.46 0.27
CA SER A 104 -7.58 8.20 0.19
C SER A 104 -7.79 7.60 1.57
N ASP A 105 -8.94 6.96 1.75
CA ASP A 105 -9.24 6.16 2.93
C ASP A 105 -8.76 4.73 2.69
N VAL A 106 -8.11 4.14 3.70
CA VAL A 106 -7.78 2.71 3.67
C VAL A 106 -9.03 1.92 4.02
N CYS A 107 -9.58 1.20 3.04
CA CYS A 107 -10.78 0.38 3.22
C CYS A 107 -10.43 -1.00 3.80
N ARG A 108 -9.32 -1.59 3.38
CA ARG A 108 -8.93 -2.94 3.79
C ARG A 108 -7.43 -3.17 3.62
N ILE A 109 -6.85 -3.97 4.51
CA ILE A 109 -5.59 -4.67 4.24
C ILE A 109 -5.91 -6.04 3.61
N VAL A 110 -5.65 -6.18 2.32
CA VAL A 110 -5.89 -7.41 1.55
C VAL A 110 -4.84 -8.46 1.91
N GLU A 111 -3.57 -8.06 1.90
CA GLU A 111 -2.45 -8.91 2.27
C GLU A 111 -1.43 -8.14 3.09
N PHE A 112 -0.79 -8.81 4.04
CA PHE A 112 0.31 -8.26 4.81
C PHE A 112 1.48 -9.25 4.83
N TRP A 113 2.67 -8.74 4.57
CA TRP A 113 3.89 -9.50 4.42
C TRP A 113 5.01 -8.87 5.23
N GLU A 114 5.79 -9.72 5.88
CA GLU A 114 6.96 -9.34 6.66
C GLU A 114 8.17 -10.12 6.15
N ARG A 115 9.34 -9.48 6.07
CA ARG A 115 10.60 -10.19 5.85
C ARG A 115 10.99 -11.01 7.06
N SER A 116 11.28 -12.28 6.83
CA SER A 116 11.84 -13.17 7.84
C SER A 116 13.13 -12.58 8.42
N GLN A 117 13.17 -12.39 9.74
CA GLN A 117 14.35 -11.85 10.43
C GLN A 117 15.59 -12.76 10.29
N GLY A 118 15.39 -14.07 10.13
CA GLY A 118 16.49 -15.03 9.97
C GLY A 118 17.06 -15.10 8.56
N THR A 119 16.27 -14.73 7.55
CA THR A 119 16.69 -14.67 6.15
C THR A 119 16.00 -13.49 5.49
N ARG A 120 16.69 -12.34 5.40
CA ARG A 120 16.20 -11.08 4.80
C ARG A 120 15.70 -11.19 3.34
N TRP A 121 15.66 -12.39 2.78
CA TRP A 121 15.24 -12.71 1.42
C TRP A 121 13.92 -13.48 1.35
N LYS A 122 13.35 -13.90 2.48
CA LYS A 122 12.10 -14.67 2.50
C LYS A 122 10.95 -13.83 3.05
N TRP A 123 9.87 -13.74 2.28
CA TRP A 123 8.62 -13.14 2.70
C TRP A 123 7.74 -14.13 3.47
N VAL A 124 7.14 -13.66 4.55
CA VAL A 124 6.20 -14.41 5.39
C VAL A 124 4.88 -13.65 5.42
N ARG A 125 3.80 -14.31 4.98
CA ARG A 125 2.46 -13.73 5.02
C ARG A 125 1.93 -13.76 6.46
N ARG A 126 1.51 -12.60 6.97
CA ARG A 126 0.88 -12.44 8.29
C ARG A 126 -0.62 -12.21 8.10
N ARG A 127 -1.41 -13.28 8.20
CA ARG A 127 -2.86 -13.24 7.94
C ARG A 127 -3.63 -12.50 9.02
N GLU A 128 -3.06 -12.41 10.22
CA GLU A 128 -3.58 -11.66 11.35
C GLU A 128 -3.72 -10.15 11.06
N TYR A 129 -3.00 -9.62 10.08
CA TYR A 129 -3.07 -8.21 9.66
C TYR A 129 -3.94 -7.99 8.41
N ALA A 130 -4.62 -9.03 7.90
CA ALA A 130 -5.54 -8.89 6.78
C ALA A 130 -6.98 -8.73 7.29
N PHE A 131 -7.47 -7.50 7.30
CA PHE A 131 -8.80 -7.16 7.80
C PHE A 131 -9.38 -5.93 7.09
N ASP A 132 -10.70 -5.82 7.14
CA ASP A 132 -11.48 -4.69 6.61
C ASP A 132 -11.60 -3.61 7.70
N TYR A 133 -11.47 -2.34 7.31
CA TYR A 133 -11.80 -1.22 8.17
C TYR A 133 -13.29 -0.91 7.98
N SER A 134 -14.08 -1.11 9.02
CA SER A 134 -15.43 -0.56 9.09
C SER A 134 -15.35 0.94 9.31
N GLY A 135 -15.68 1.71 8.26
CA GLY A 135 -15.88 3.16 8.35
C GLY A 135 -17.12 3.53 9.16
#